data_AF-A0AAE0RNS3-F1
#
_entry.id   AF-A0AAE0RNS3-F1
#
_cell.length_a   1.000
_cell.length_b   1.000
_cell.length_c   1.000
_cell.angle_alpha   90.00
_cell.angle_beta   90.00
_cell.angle_gamma   90.00
#
_symmetry.space_group_name_H-M   'P 1'
#
loop_
_entity.id
_entity.type
_entity.pdbx_description
1 polymer ?
#
loop_
_entity_poly.entity_id
_entity_poly.type
_entity_poly.pdbx_seq_one_letter_code
_entity_poly.pdbx_strand_id
1 'polypeptide(L)'
;MCTTTCQKTQNSLPNQHTNKTITLGKQKYIYNTYNPPCDSKDITRQLEQLTKDAGPRTFIYGDFNAHHLDWGDNHTDYKGMRIQRYI
;
A
#
# COMPACT_ATOMS: atom_id res chain seq x y z
N MET A 1 -9.69 -16.40 -7.85
CA MET A 1 -9.40 -16.61 -9.29
C MET A 1 -9.38 -15.23 -9.93
N CYS A 2 -8.26 -14.82 -10.56
CA CYS A 2 -8.18 -13.57 -11.31
C CYS A 2 -9.10 -13.67 -12.53
N THR A 3 -10.20 -12.93 -12.55
CA THR A 3 -11.08 -12.81 -13.71
C THR A 3 -10.41 -11.95 -14.78
N THR A 4 -10.39 -12.52 -15.99
CA THR A 4 -10.17 -12.08 -17.39
C THR A 4 -9.78 -10.63 -17.75
N THR A 5 -9.85 -9.65 -16.85
CA THR A 5 -9.49 -8.24 -17.11
C THR A 5 -8.00 -7.95 -16.91
N CYS A 6 -7.26 -8.73 -16.11
CA CYS A 6 -5.79 -8.58 -15.94
C CYS A 6 -4.97 -8.98 -17.19
N GLN A 7 -5.58 -9.50 -18.28
CA GLN A 7 -4.83 -9.94 -19.46
C GLN A 7 -4.42 -8.81 -20.42
N LYS A 8 -4.91 -7.57 -20.25
CA LYS A 8 -4.55 -6.44 -21.14
C LYS A 8 -3.42 -5.53 -20.65
N THR A 9 -2.84 -5.80 -19.49
CA THR A 9 -1.68 -5.05 -18.98
C THR A 9 -0.68 -5.99 -18.36
N GLN A 10 0.00 -6.78 -19.20
CA GLN A 10 1.27 -7.44 -18.82
C GLN A 10 2.43 -6.45 -18.64
N ASN A 11 2.14 -5.13 -18.61
CA ASN A 11 3.04 -4.08 -18.14
C ASN A 11 2.65 -3.61 -16.73
N SER A 12 2.35 -4.52 -15.81
CA SER A 12 2.22 -4.15 -14.40
C SER A 12 3.57 -3.60 -13.94
N LEU A 13 3.65 -2.28 -13.77
CA LEU A 13 4.82 -1.62 -13.18
C LEU A 13 5.19 -2.36 -11.89
N PRO A 14 6.48 -2.60 -11.59
CA PRO A 14 6.86 -3.23 -10.33
C PRO A 14 6.40 -2.37 -9.15
N ASN A 15 6.28 -2.97 -7.95
CA ASN A 15 6.09 -2.19 -6.72
C ASN A 15 7.08 -1.01 -6.69
N GLN A 16 6.53 0.19 -6.52
CA GLN A 16 7.34 1.39 -6.42
C GLN A 16 7.19 1.96 -5.02
N HIS A 17 8.32 2.18 -4.37
CA HIS A 17 8.38 2.88 -3.08
C HIS A 17 9.36 4.02 -3.20
N THR A 18 8.91 5.22 -2.84
CA THR A 18 9.81 6.36 -2.67
C THR A 18 9.69 6.86 -1.23
N ASN A 19 10.82 7.05 -0.58
CA ASN A 19 10.90 7.61 0.76
C ASN A 19 11.40 9.06 0.67
N LYS A 20 10.75 9.94 1.42
CA LYS A 20 11.23 11.30 1.64
C LYS A 20 11.21 11.59 3.13
N THR A 21 12.27 12.22 3.60
CA THR A 21 12.35 12.77 4.94
C THR A 21 12.06 14.26 4.85
N ILE A 22 11.09 14.73 5.64
CA ILE A 22 10.81 16.17 5.77
C ILE A 22 10.99 16.56 7.23
N THR A 23 11.74 17.64 7.46
CA THR A 23 11.92 18.20 8.81
C THR A 23 11.16 19.51 8.91
N LEU A 24 10.01 19.48 9.59
CA LEU A 24 9.24 20.66 10.00
C LEU A 24 9.07 20.59 11.51
N GLY A 25 9.99 21.21 12.25
CA GLY A 25 10.07 21.15 13.72
C GLY A 25 10.67 19.83 14.25
N LYS A 26 10.04 18.68 13.97
CA LYS A 26 10.68 17.36 14.16
C LYS A 26 10.59 16.52 12.89
N GLN A 27 11.51 15.57 12.74
CA GLN A 27 11.62 14.69 11.58
C GLN A 27 10.33 13.90 11.37
N LYS A 28 9.84 13.92 10.13
CA LYS A 28 8.71 13.12 9.64
C LYS A 28 9.18 12.26 8.48
N TYR A 29 8.73 11.01 8.45
CA TYR A 29 9.01 10.08 7.37
C TYR A 29 7.78 9.93 6.51
N ILE A 30 7.96 10.03 5.20
CA ILE A 30 6.87 10.02 4.23
C ILE A 30 7.18 8.93 3.20
N TYR A 31 6.35 7.90 3.17
CA TYR A 31 6.48 6.75 2.26
C TYR A 31 5.34 6.80 1.25
N ASN A 32 5.70 7.03 -0.02
CA ASN A 32 4.77 6.87 -1.14
C ASN A 32 4.90 5.45 -1.70
N THR A 33 3.80 4.72 -1.76
CA THR A 33 3.77 3.32 -2.19
C THR A 33 2.80 3.11 -3.35
N TYR A 34 3.21 2.31 -4.33
CA TYR A 34 2.31 1.79 -5.36
C TYR A 34 2.36 0.27 -5.35
N ASN A 35 1.19 -0.36 -5.15
CA ASN A 35 1.01 -1.81 -5.20
C ASN A 35 0.18 -2.18 -6.43
N PRO A 36 0.70 -2.93 -7.41
CA PRO A 36 -0.04 -3.28 -8.61
C PRO A 36 -1.26 -4.15 -8.32
N PRO A 37 -2.32 -4.06 -9.13
CA PRO A 37 -3.54 -4.84 -8.94
C PRO A 37 -3.28 -6.35 -8.99
N CYS A 38 -2.44 -6.82 -9.92
CA CYS A 38 -2.15 -8.24 -10.13
C CYS A 38 -0.82 -8.70 -9.45
N ASP A 39 -0.23 -7.92 -8.53
CA ASP A 39 1.00 -8.36 -7.83
C ASP A 39 0.70 -9.50 -6.84
N SER A 40 1.49 -10.57 -6.94
CA SER A 40 1.46 -11.73 -6.05
C SER A 40 2.27 -11.52 -4.78
N LYS A 41 3.09 -10.46 -4.72
CA LYS A 41 3.88 -10.12 -3.54
C LYS A 41 2.99 -9.55 -2.45
N ASP A 42 3.19 -10.06 -1.25
CA ASP A 42 2.41 -9.74 -0.06
C ASP A 42 2.77 -8.32 0.42
N ILE A 43 2.10 -7.30 -0.12
CA ILE A 43 2.21 -5.87 0.24
C ILE A 43 2.20 -5.66 1.75
N THR A 44 1.58 -6.57 2.48
CA THR A 44 1.42 -6.54 3.92
C THR A 44 2.71 -6.84 4.66
N ARG A 45 3.64 -7.63 4.08
CA ARG A 45 4.97 -7.84 4.67
C ARG A 45 5.80 -6.56 4.57
N GLN A 46 5.64 -5.81 3.48
CA GLN A 46 6.27 -4.50 3.33
C GLN A 46 5.65 -3.48 4.27
N LEU A 47 4.32 -3.45 4.40
CA LEU A 47 3.64 -2.62 5.39
C LEU A 47 4.02 -2.99 6.82
N GLU A 48 4.16 -4.28 7.15
CA GLU A 48 4.62 -4.73 8.47
C GLU A 48 6.06 -4.25 8.76
N GLN A 49 6.95 -4.33 7.76
CA GLN A 49 8.30 -3.82 7.90
C GLN A 49 8.30 -2.29 8.04
N LEU A 50 7.54 -1.59 7.20
CA LEU A 50 7.42 -0.13 7.22
C LEU A 50 6.81 0.36 8.54
N THR A 51 5.84 -0.34 9.10
CA THR A 51 5.21 0.02 10.39
C THR A 51 6.13 -0.26 11.57
N LYS A 52 6.98 -1.30 11.51
CA LYS A 52 8.04 -1.54 12.51
C LYS A 52 9.13 -0.47 12.47
N ASP A 53 9.54 -0.06 11.27
CA ASP A 53 10.56 0.97 11.07
C ASP A 53 10.00 2.40 11.24
N ALA A 54 8.67 2.55 11.17
CA ALA A 54 7.96 3.80 11.34
C ALA A 54 7.95 4.27 12.80
N GLY A 55 8.70 5.33 13.08
CA GLY A 55 8.49 6.10 14.31
C GLY A 55 7.10 6.77 14.35
N PRO A 56 6.70 7.39 15.47
CA PRO A 56 5.38 8.00 15.70
C PRO A 56 5.03 9.20 14.79
N ARG A 57 5.83 9.45 13.75
CA ARG A 57 5.72 10.59 12.81
C ARG A 57 5.90 10.13 11.37
N THR A 58 5.37 8.94 11.07
CA THR A 58 5.45 8.35 9.74
C THR A 58 4.10 8.43 9.06
N PHE A 59 4.11 8.88 7.81
CA PHE A 59 2.95 8.87 6.93
C PHE A 59 3.22 7.88 5.80
N ILE A 60 2.33 6.91 5.66
CA ILE A 60 2.34 5.98 4.54
C ILE A 60 1.11 6.32 3.69
N TYR A 61 1.33 6.56 2.41
CA TYR A 61 0.28 6.94 1.47
C TYR A 61 0.59 6.34 0.09
N GLY A 62 -0.44 6.24 -0.75
CA GLY A 62 -0.27 5.71 -2.09
C GLY A 62 -1.48 4.93 -2.59
N ASP A 63 -1.32 4.30 -3.75
CA ASP A 63 -2.33 3.44 -4.35
C ASP A 63 -1.98 1.97 -4.07
N PHE A 64 -2.78 1.36 -3.20
CA PHE A 64 -2.60 -0.03 -2.76
C PHE A 64 -3.31 -1.05 -3.64
N ASN A 65 -4.14 -0.61 -4.61
CA ASN A 65 -5.08 -1.44 -5.35
C ASN A 65 -5.80 -2.44 -4.41
N ALA A 66 -6.40 -1.90 -3.35
CA ALA A 66 -7.05 -2.64 -2.29
C ALA A 66 -8.42 -2.03 -1.98
N HIS A 67 -9.44 -2.88 -1.94
CA HIS A 67 -10.82 -2.48 -1.69
C HIS A 67 -11.19 -2.75 -0.22
N HIS A 68 -11.71 -1.75 0.50
CA HIS A 68 -12.26 -1.91 1.85
C HIS A 68 -13.30 -0.84 2.16
N LEU A 69 -14.33 -1.22 2.94
CA LEU A 69 -15.41 -0.32 3.34
C LEU A 69 -14.91 0.89 4.16
N ASP A 70 -13.92 0.69 5.03
CA ASP A 70 -13.35 1.74 5.90
C ASP A 70 -12.79 2.97 5.16
N TRP A 71 -12.40 2.83 3.88
CA TRP A 71 -11.98 3.95 3.03
C TRP A 71 -12.94 4.24 1.88
N GLY A 72 -14.21 3.83 2.03
CA GLY A 72 -15.31 4.26 1.15
C GLY A 72 -15.52 3.43 -0.10
N ASP A 73 -14.98 2.21 -0.16
CA ASP A 73 -15.27 1.29 -1.26
C ASP A 73 -16.62 0.57 -1.10
N ASN A 74 -17.11 -0.09 -2.16
CA ASN A 74 -18.38 -0.83 -2.14
C ASN A 74 -18.23 -2.32 -1.76
N HIS A 75 -16.99 -2.79 -1.64
CA HIS A 75 -16.67 -4.15 -1.19
C HIS A 75 -15.33 -4.18 -0.48
N THR A 76 -15.07 -5.30 0.19
CA THR A 76 -13.80 -5.56 0.85
C THR A 76 -13.11 -6.75 0.18
N ASP A 77 -11.85 -6.58 -0.22
CA ASP A 77 -11.01 -7.65 -0.74
C ASP A 77 -9.96 -8.12 0.30
N TYR A 78 -9.19 -9.16 -0.05
CA TYR A 78 -8.15 -9.70 0.82
C TYR A 78 -7.04 -8.70 1.16
N LYS A 79 -6.61 -7.86 0.20
CA LYS A 79 -5.59 -6.83 0.43
C LYS A 79 -6.13 -5.79 1.40
N GLY A 80 -7.37 -5.36 1.19
CA GLY A 80 -8.08 -4.41 2.04
C GLY A 80 -8.15 -4.88 3.48
N MET A 81 -8.62 -6.11 3.71
CA MET A 81 -8.67 -6.71 5.06
C MET A 81 -7.30 -6.75 5.75
N ARG A 82 -6.22 -6.91 4.99
CA ARG A 82 -4.88 -7.00 5.58
C ARG A 82 -4.31 -5.63 5.91
N ILE A 83 -4.53 -4.63 5.05
CA ILE A 83 -4.09 -3.25 5.27
C ILE A 83 -4.83 -2.62 6.45
N GLN A 84 -6.12 -2.90 6.56
CA GLN A 84 -6.99 -2.40 7.63
C GLN A 84 -6.47 -2.69 9.04
N ARG A 85 -5.66 -3.75 9.23
CA ARG A 85 -5.03 -4.09 10.51
C ARG A 85 -3.99 -3.06 10.99
N TYR A 86 -3.58 -2.13 10.12
CA TYR A 86 -2.54 -1.14 10.39
C TYR A 86 -3.08 0.30 10.43
N ILE A 87 -4.39 0.49 10.27
CA ILE A 87 -5.09 1.78 10.31
C ILE A 87 -5.85 1.87 11.62
#